data_AF-A0A7C6IPT7-F1
#
_entry.id   AF-A0A7C6IPT7-F1
#
_cell.length_a   1.000
_cell.length_b   1.000
_cell.length_c   1.000
_cell.angle_alpha   90.00
_cell.angle_beta   90.00
_cell.angle_gamma   90.00
#
_symmetry.space_group_name_H-M   'P 1'
#
loop_
_entity.id
_entity.type
_entity.pdbx_description
1 polymer ?
#
loop_
_entity_poly.entity_id
_entity_poly.type
_entity_poly.pdbx_seq_one_letter_code
_entity_poly.pdbx_strand_id
1 'polypeptide(L)' 'MPKETFKNLAPERQKLIINAALEEFAGHPYEQASLSRIVKKCGIAKGSMYQYFDDKLGLYRYIVELAYEEKKNY' A
#
# COMPACT_ATOMS: atom_id res chain seq x y z
N MET A 1 8.26 2.51 -5.41
CA MET A 1 8.98 2.71 -4.14
C MET A 1 8.22 3.73 -3.31
N PRO A 2 8.15 3.57 -1.98
CA PRO A 2 7.49 4.53 -1.11
C PRO A 2 8.31 5.84 -1.02
N LYS A 3 7.60 6.97 -1.01
CA LYS A 3 8.18 8.30 -0.76
C LYS A 3 8.61 8.45 0.70
N GLU A 4 9.48 9.41 0.99
CA GLU A 4 9.93 9.68 2.37
C GLU A 4 8.79 9.98 3.34
N THR A 5 7.77 10.69 2.85
CA THR A 5 6.51 10.96 3.56
C THR A 5 5.82 9.70 4.07
N PHE A 6 5.86 8.58 3.33
CA PHE A 6 5.34 7.30 3.79
C PHE A 6 6.25 6.68 4.86
N LYS A 7 7.56 6.70 4.63
CA LYS A 7 8.58 6.14 5.56
C LYS A 7 8.58 6.87 6.91
N ASN A 8 8.20 8.14 6.93
CA ASN A 8 8.10 8.98 8.13
C ASN A 8 6.77 8.83 8.88
N LEU A 9 5.81 8.05 8.37
CA LEU A 9 4.58 7.76 9.11
C LEU A 9 4.89 6.94 10.36
N ALA A 10 4.07 7.11 11.40
CA ALA A 10 4.10 6.23 12.55
C ALA A 10 3.97 4.76 12.10
N PRO A 11 4.70 3.81 12.70
CA PRO A 11 4.71 2.40 12.27
C PRO A 11 3.31 1.79 12.14
N GLU A 12 2.41 2.14 13.06
CA GLU A 12 1.01 1.69 13.06
C GLU A 12 0.24 2.18 11.83
N ARG A 13 0.51 3.41 11.37
CA ARG A 13 -0.09 3.95 10.15
C ARG A 13 0.47 3.29 8.89
N GLN A 14 1.78 3.00 8.85
CA GLN A 14 2.38 2.25 7.76
C GLN A 14 1.75 0.86 7.64
N LYS A 15 1.68 0.12 8.76
CA LYS A 15 1.05 -1.21 8.83
C LYS A 15 -0.40 -1.19 8.37
N LEU A 16 -1.20 -0.20 8.80
CA LEU A 16 -2.59 -0.07 8.38
C LEU A 16 -2.72 0.05 6.85
N ILE A 17 -1.91 0.90 6.23
CA ILE A 17 -1.91 1.10 4.77
C ILE A 17 -1.44 -0.16 4.04
N ILE A 18 -0.36 -0.79 4.53
CA ILE A 18 0.19 -2.03 3.96
C ILE A 18 -0.85 -3.15 4.02
N ASN A 19 -1.49 -3.36 5.17
CA ASN A 19 -2.52 -4.39 5.33
C ASN A 19 -3.74 -4.15 4.44
N ALA A 20 -4.20 -2.90 4.33
CA ALA A 20 -5.31 -2.55 3.45
C ALA A 20 -4.96 -2.76 1.97
N ALA A 21 -3.73 -2.44 1.57
CA ALA A 21 -3.25 -2.66 0.21
C ALA A 21 -3.07 -4.15 -0.10
N LEU A 22 -2.49 -4.93 0.83
CA LEU A 22 -2.38 -6.38 0.73
C LEU A 22 -3.73 -7.03 0.49
N GLU A 23 -4.74 -6.70 1.30
CA GLU A 23 -6.09 -7.25 1.13
C GLU A 23 -6.71 -6.87 -0.22
N GLU A 24 -6.58 -5.62 -0.64
CA GLU A 24 -7.14 -5.15 -1.91
C GLU A 24 -6.49 -5.84 -3.12
N PHE A 25 -5.17 -6.01 -3.12
CA PHE A 25 -4.43 -6.64 -4.23
C PHE A 25 -4.46 -8.16 -4.20
N ALA A 26 -4.64 -8.78 -3.03
CA ALA A 26 -4.87 -10.21 -2.93
C ALA A 26 -6.30 -10.59 -3.35
N GLY A 27 -7.28 -9.74 -3.08
CA GLY A 27 -8.69 -9.98 -3.38
C GLY A 27 -9.14 -9.62 -4.80
N HIS A 28 -8.36 -8.82 -5.53
CA HIS A 28 -8.76 -8.34 -6.85
C HIS A 28 -7.61 -8.36 -7.87
N PRO A 29 -7.88 -8.62 -9.16
CA PRO A 29 -6.92 -8.35 -10.23
C PRO A 29 -6.43 -6.91 -10.19
N TYR A 30 -5.16 -6.68 -10.54
CA TYR A 30 -4.54 -5.35 -10.47
C TYR A 30 -5.36 -4.26 -11.17
N GLU A 31 -5.96 -4.55 -12.33
CA GLU A 31 -6.79 -3.62 -13.09
C GLU A 31 -8.02 -3.16 -12.29
N GLN A 32 -8.62 -4.08 -11.54
CA GLN A 32 -9.81 -3.83 -10.73
C GLN A 32 -9.49 -3.27 -9.34
N ALA A 33 -8.26 -3.45 -8.86
CA ALA A 33 -7.82 -2.93 -7.56
C ALA A 33 -7.90 -1.40 -7.50
N SER A 34 -8.36 -0.88 -6.36
CA SER A 34 -8.76 0.52 -6.19
C SER A 34 -8.07 1.20 -5.01
N LEU A 35 -7.30 2.25 -5.30
CA LEU A 35 -6.73 3.14 -4.28
C LEU A 35 -7.83 3.75 -3.40
N SER A 36 -9.01 4.03 -3.97
CA SER A 36 -10.13 4.58 -3.21
C SER A 36 -10.65 3.61 -2.15
N ARG A 37 -10.64 2.29 -2.41
CA ARG A 37 -11.02 1.28 -1.40
C ARG A 37 -9.97 1.19 -0.29
N ILE A 38 -8.69 1.18 -0.66
CA ILE A 38 -7.57 1.14 0.30
C ILE A 38 -7.63 2.32 1.27
N VAL A 39 -7.68 3.55 0.75
CA VAL A 39 -7.66 4.75 1.60
C VAL A 39 -8.93 4.89 2.44
N LYS A 40 -10.09 4.44 1.93
CA LYS A 40 -11.34 4.40 2.69
C LYS A 40 -11.20 3.46 3.89
N LYS A 41 -10.60 2.29 3.71
CA LYS A 41 -10.33 1.33 4.80
C LYS A 41 -9.34 1.90 5.84
N CYS A 42 -8.39 2.70 5.39
CA CYS A 42 -7.42 3.36 6.27
C CYS A 42 -7.95 4.62 6.97
N GLY A 43 -9.15 5.10 6.61
CA GLY A 43 -9.70 6.35 7.13
C GLY A 43 -8.91 7.59 6.71
N ILE A 44 -8.27 7.58 5.54
CA ILE A 44 -7.49 8.71 5.01
C ILE A 44 -8.06 9.21 3.67
N ALA A 45 -7.76 10.46 3.34
CA ALA A 45 -8.16 11.03 2.05
C ALA A 45 -7.38 10.38 0.89
N LYS A 46 -8.02 10.25 -0.28
CA LYS A 46 -7.35 9.71 -1.49
C LYS A 46 -6.11 10.50 -1.88
N GLY A 47 -6.12 11.82 -1.67
CA GLY A 47 -4.97 12.70 -1.91
C GLY A 47 -3.73 12.30 -1.12
N SER A 48 -3.89 11.78 0.11
CA SER A 48 -2.78 11.32 0.95
C SER A 48 -2.01 10.16 0.31
N MET A 49 -2.68 9.31 -0.48
CA MET A 49 -2.02 8.24 -1.22
C MET A 49 -0.92 8.81 -2.12
N TYR A 50 -1.22 9.86 -2.88
CA TYR A 50 -0.27 10.44 -3.83
C TYR A 50 0.90 11.16 -3.15
N GLN A 51 0.75 11.51 -1.87
CA GLN A 51 1.87 11.95 -1.04
C GLN A 51 2.79 10.78 -0.67
N TYR A 52 2.29 9.54 -0.56
CA TYR A 52 3.04 8.36 -0.12
C TYR A 52 3.63 7.55 -1.29
N PHE A 53 2.93 7.45 -2.41
CA PHE A 53 3.35 6.74 -3.61
C PHE A 53 3.01 7.57 -4.85
N ASP A 54 3.72 7.37 -5.95
CA ASP A 54 3.45 8.10 -7.20
C ASP A 54 2.13 7.70 -7.83
N ASP A 55 1.82 6.41 -7.81
CA ASP A 55 0.62 5.86 -8.43
C ASP A 55 0.25 4.48 -7.82
N LYS A 56 -0.80 3.86 -8.38
CA LYS A 56 -1.26 2.52 -7.98
C LYS A 56 -0.19 1.45 -8.22
N LEU A 57 0.59 1.58 -9.29
CA LEU A 57 1.63 0.61 -9.64
C LEU A 57 2.80 0.67 -8.65
N GLY A 58 3.16 1.88 -8.22
CA GLY A 58 4.20 2.14 -7.23
C GLY A 58 3.87 1.53 -5.87
N LEU A 59 2.61 1.62 -5.44
CA LEU A 59 2.11 0.93 -4.25
C LEU A 59 2.11 -0.60 -4.46
N TYR A 60 1.56 -1.09 -5.57
CA TYR A 60 1.50 -2.53 -5.86
C TYR A 60 2.88 -3.18 -5.86
N ARG A 61 3.85 -2.58 -6.55
CA ARG A 61 5.25 -3.07 -6.57
C ARG A 61 5.84 -3.15 -5.18
N TYR A 62 5.58 -2.15 -4.34
CA TYR A 62 6.06 -2.14 -2.96
C TYR A 62 5.46 -3.29 -2.14
N ILE A 63 4.16 -3.57 -2.30
CA ILE A 63 3.50 -4.69 -1.64
C ILE A 63 4.07 -6.04 -2.11
N VAL A 64 4.30 -6.21 -3.41
CA VAL A 64 4.91 -7.43 -3.97
C VAL A 64 6.32 -7.64 -3.44
N GLU A 65 7.12 -6.56 -3.35
CA GLU A 65 8.47 -6.61 -2.78
C GLU A 65 8.45 -7.06 -1.31
N LEU A 66 7.56 -6.50 -0.48
CA LEU A 66 7.41 -6.91 0.92
C LEU A 66 7.05 -8.40 1.03
N ALA A 67 6.10 -8.87 0.23
CA ALA A 67 5.69 -10.28 0.24
C ALA A 67 6.84 -11.21 -0.22
N TYR A 68 7.66 -10.75 -1.18
CA TYR A 68 8.81 -11.50 -1.66
C TYR A 68 9.92 -11.59 -0.60
N GLU A 69 10.22 -10.48 0.09
CA GLU A 69 11.18 -10.48 1.19
C GLU A 69 10.70 -11.33 2.37
N GLU A 70 9.42 -11.29 2.72
CA GLU A 70 8.85 -12.17 3.74
C GLU A 70 9.04 -13.65 3.37
N LYS A 71 8.77 -14.01 2.10
CA LYS A 71 8.95 -15.39 1.62
C LYS A 71 10.40 -15.88 1.70
N LYS A 72 11.39 -15.03 1.48
CA LYS A 72 12.82 -15.41 1.58
C LYS A 72 13.26 -15.78 3.01
N ASN A 73 12.53 -15.31 4.02
CA ASN A 73 12.85 -15.56 5.42
C ASN A 73 12.29 -16.90 5.94
N TYR A 74 11.64 -17.68 5.07
CA TYR A 74 11.22 -19.07 5.30
C TYR A 74 12.18 -20.02 4.57
#